data_AF-A0A8T9MTB5-F1
#
_entry.id   AF-A0A8T9MTB5-F1
#
_cell.length_a   1.000
_cell.length_b   1.000
_cell.length_c   1.000
_cell.angle_alpha   90.00
_cell.angle_beta   90.00
_cell.angle_gamma   90.00
#
_symmetry.space_group_name_H-M   'P 1'
#
loop_
_entity.id
_entity.type
_entity.pdbx_description
1 polymer ?
#
loop_
_entity_poly.entity_id
_entity_poly.type
_entity_poly.pdbx_seq_one_letter_code
_entity_poly.pdbx_strand_id
1 'polypeptide(L)'
;MQTFILIRGHQGSGKSTFAREQIAAFQRDYPNGEVVHIENDLLLTDEHGVYRFSADALAQAQEAGRKRFQAALKRGRKQPHAPMLIVHSNTNQKARACIALLQAARKHGFETKVYRLHNFFPNLHGVAEADVLAAYQKLNANPLREEIHVPAVRPMSAEQAQALADAERFAKAPPPFDPIRQTFVSADYLRFGQRNFTAKTSRRYPDLRVLKYHRSVFYENRFDDALLEMRGLVLDKYDQIIVRPFKKTFNHSERTAPNSPYPLHITAEHRVNAVIKINGFLGCCTFVQLPPDHPSAGAAFDGQVLYSTTGSLDSDFARMTEQHCRQYEALFRQHPNRTFLFEITDENDVHIIRERLGETLIGAVDVATGNMAGERELDDLAARFNAAHPQTCLHRPERLENIAFGELLERLKTVKHEGFMVFDAATEELLFKLKSPFYLTSKFFGRGTEASLSRKLDKRRADEEFYPLIDAVHARRAEFDALDELGKIKFIQDFLNNSINGEQAA
;
A
#
# COMPACT_ATOMS: atom_id res chain seq x y z
N MET A 1 -11.77 -18.30 -45.33
CA MET A 1 -12.12 -17.20 -44.38
C MET A 1 -11.23 -17.32 -43.16
N GLN A 2 -10.47 -16.28 -42.82
CA GLN A 2 -9.60 -16.27 -41.64
C GLN A 2 -10.04 -15.17 -40.68
N THR A 3 -10.45 -15.56 -39.47
CA THR A 3 -11.04 -14.63 -38.50
C THR A 3 -10.38 -14.77 -37.14
N PHE A 4 -10.10 -13.64 -36.51
CA PHE A 4 -9.68 -13.54 -35.12
C PHE A 4 -10.79 -12.90 -34.29
N ILE A 5 -11.29 -13.64 -33.31
CA ILE A 5 -12.29 -13.19 -32.35
C ILE A 5 -11.61 -12.92 -31.01
N LEU A 6 -11.74 -11.68 -30.54
CA LEU A 6 -11.34 -11.27 -29.20
C LEU A 6 -12.60 -11.11 -28.33
N ILE A 7 -12.71 -11.88 -27.25
CA ILE A 7 -13.82 -11.78 -26.30
C ILE A 7 -13.33 -11.05 -25.05
N ARG A 8 -14.12 -10.07 -24.57
CA ARG A 8 -13.83 -9.23 -23.42
C ARG A 8 -14.97 -9.28 -22.41
N GLY A 9 -14.63 -9.55 -21.16
CA GLY A 9 -15.62 -9.68 -20.08
C GLY A 9 -14.98 -10.00 -18.74
N HIS A 10 -15.66 -9.69 -17.64
CA HIS A 10 -15.22 -10.01 -16.29
C HIS A 10 -15.39 -11.51 -15.99
N GLN A 11 -14.98 -11.93 -14.80
CA GLN A 11 -15.23 -13.28 -14.28
C GLN A 11 -16.75 -13.47 -14.11
N GLY A 12 -17.28 -14.59 -14.63
CA GLY A 12 -18.74 -14.81 -14.66
C GLY A 12 -19.47 -14.21 -15.87
N SER A 13 -18.79 -13.58 -16.83
CA SER A 13 -19.46 -12.99 -17.99
C SER A 13 -19.82 -13.97 -19.11
N GLY A 14 -19.55 -15.26 -18.94
CA GLY A 14 -19.86 -16.31 -19.93
C GLY A 14 -18.88 -16.43 -21.10
N LYS A 15 -17.63 -15.95 -20.96
CA LYS A 15 -16.63 -15.92 -22.06
C LYS A 15 -16.39 -17.28 -22.71
N SER A 16 -16.18 -18.32 -21.92
CA SER A 16 -15.89 -19.68 -22.42
C SER A 16 -17.11 -20.29 -23.11
N THR A 17 -18.33 -19.99 -22.64
CA THR A 17 -19.57 -20.41 -23.30
C THR A 17 -19.75 -19.71 -24.64
N PHE A 18 -19.60 -18.39 -24.67
CA PHE A 18 -19.69 -17.61 -25.91
C PHE A 18 -18.60 -18.02 -26.91
N ALA A 19 -17.37 -18.32 -26.45
CA ALA A 19 -16.31 -18.84 -27.29
C ALA A 19 -16.70 -20.17 -27.96
N ARG A 20 -17.26 -21.12 -27.19
CA ARG A 20 -17.74 -22.41 -27.73
C ARG A 20 -18.85 -22.22 -28.75
N GLU A 21 -19.76 -21.28 -28.54
CA GLU A 21 -20.82 -20.95 -29.50
C GLU A 21 -20.25 -20.42 -30.83
N GLN A 22 -19.27 -19.51 -30.77
CA GLN A 22 -18.60 -19.00 -31.98
C GLN A 22 -17.80 -20.09 -32.71
N ILE A 23 -17.13 -20.98 -31.96
CA ILE A 23 -16.42 -22.13 -32.51
C ILE A 23 -17.39 -23.08 -33.21
N ALA A 24 -18.50 -23.44 -32.56
CA ALA A 24 -19.51 -24.32 -33.12
C ALA A 24 -20.15 -23.71 -34.38
N ALA A 25 -20.40 -22.39 -34.39
CA ALA A 25 -20.88 -21.70 -35.58
C ALA A 25 -19.89 -21.79 -36.74
N PHE A 26 -18.62 -21.49 -36.51
CA PHE A 26 -17.59 -21.60 -37.53
C PHE A 26 -17.43 -23.04 -38.05
N GLN A 27 -17.49 -24.04 -37.18
CA GLN A 27 -17.38 -25.45 -37.59
C GLN A 27 -18.58 -25.96 -38.39
N ARG A 28 -19.78 -25.38 -38.21
CA ARG A 28 -20.93 -25.69 -39.08
C ARG A 28 -20.68 -25.21 -40.50
N ASP A 29 -20.13 -24.01 -40.67
CA ASP A 29 -19.88 -23.42 -41.99
C ASP A 29 -18.58 -23.97 -42.62
N TYR A 30 -17.60 -24.34 -41.80
CA TYR A 30 -16.29 -24.86 -42.20
C TYR A 30 -15.92 -26.10 -41.38
N PRO A 31 -16.50 -27.28 -41.69
CA PRO A 31 -16.27 -28.51 -40.91
C PRO A 31 -14.79 -28.92 -40.78
N ASN A 32 -13.97 -28.60 -41.79
CA ASN A 32 -12.54 -28.88 -41.83
C ASN A 32 -11.66 -27.66 -41.49
N GLY A 33 -12.25 -26.56 -41.02
CA GLY A 33 -11.53 -25.35 -40.67
C GLY A 33 -10.71 -25.51 -39.39
N GLU A 34 -9.53 -24.90 -39.35
CA GLU A 34 -8.67 -24.93 -38.15
C GLU A 34 -9.24 -24.00 -37.07
N VAL A 35 -9.34 -24.49 -35.83
CA VAL A 35 -9.75 -23.69 -34.67
C VAL A 35 -8.61 -23.60 -33.67
N VAL A 36 -8.27 -22.37 -33.27
CA VAL A 36 -7.28 -22.08 -32.25
C VAL A 36 -7.95 -21.30 -31.12
N HIS A 37 -8.26 -21.98 -30.02
CA HIS A 37 -8.84 -21.37 -28.83
C HIS A 37 -7.74 -21.09 -27.78
N ILE A 38 -7.67 -19.82 -27.34
CA ILE A 38 -6.73 -19.33 -26.34
C ILE A 38 -7.52 -18.88 -25.11
N GLU A 39 -7.38 -19.66 -24.05
CA GLU A 39 -8.02 -19.44 -22.76
C GLU A 39 -7.09 -19.97 -21.66
N ASN A 40 -6.67 -19.09 -20.75
CA ASN A 40 -5.74 -19.44 -19.68
C ASN A 40 -6.39 -20.44 -18.72
N ASP A 41 -7.69 -20.31 -18.48
CA ASP A 41 -8.41 -21.16 -17.54
C ASP A 41 -8.39 -22.64 -17.98
N LEU A 42 -8.30 -22.93 -19.28
CA LEU A 42 -8.08 -24.30 -19.80
C LEU A 42 -6.73 -24.90 -19.42
N LEU A 43 -5.72 -24.07 -19.14
CA LEU A 43 -4.39 -24.50 -18.72
C LEU A 43 -4.22 -24.47 -17.18
N LEU A 44 -5.19 -23.88 -16.47
CA LEU A 44 -5.23 -23.80 -15.01
C LEU A 44 -6.22 -24.79 -14.39
N THR A 45 -6.95 -25.53 -15.22
CA THR A 45 -7.89 -26.58 -14.82
C THR A 45 -7.24 -27.93 -15.06
N ASP A 46 -7.19 -28.79 -14.04
CA ASP A 46 -6.64 -30.14 -14.19
C ASP A 46 -7.61 -31.10 -14.91
N GLU A 47 -7.16 -32.32 -15.16
CA GLU A 47 -7.91 -33.36 -15.88
C GLU A 47 -9.21 -33.77 -15.16
N HIS A 48 -9.34 -33.46 -13.86
CA HIS A 48 -10.54 -33.69 -13.06
C HIS A 48 -11.49 -32.49 -13.03
N GLY A 49 -11.18 -31.42 -13.78
CA GLY A 49 -11.99 -30.20 -13.82
C GLY A 49 -11.75 -29.25 -12.65
N VAL A 50 -10.70 -29.46 -11.85
CA VAL A 50 -10.39 -28.60 -10.69
C VAL A 50 -9.50 -27.45 -11.11
N TYR A 51 -10.01 -26.23 -10.93
CA TYR A 51 -9.27 -24.99 -11.19
C TYR A 51 -8.25 -24.72 -10.08
N ARG A 52 -6.97 -24.52 -10.42
CA ARG A 52 -5.89 -24.20 -9.47
C ARG A 52 -5.13 -22.96 -9.92
N PHE A 53 -5.31 -21.87 -9.18
CA PHE A 53 -4.61 -20.62 -9.43
C PHE A 53 -3.23 -20.58 -8.76
N SER A 54 -2.20 -20.23 -9.53
CA SER A 54 -0.92 -19.71 -9.01
C SER A 54 -0.36 -18.65 -9.96
N ALA A 55 0.41 -17.70 -9.44
CA ALA A 55 1.02 -16.64 -10.25
C ALA A 55 1.92 -17.21 -11.35
N ASP A 56 2.70 -18.24 -11.03
CA ASP A 56 3.60 -18.90 -11.98
C ASP A 56 2.84 -19.68 -13.05
N ALA A 57 1.79 -20.44 -12.67
CA ALA A 57 0.97 -21.16 -13.63
C ALA A 57 0.24 -20.20 -14.57
N LEU A 58 -0.26 -19.06 -14.06
CA LEU A 58 -0.87 -18.04 -14.90
C LEU A 58 0.15 -17.44 -15.88
N ALA A 59 1.37 -17.14 -15.44
CA ALA A 59 2.41 -16.60 -16.32
C ALA A 59 2.79 -17.61 -17.43
N GLN A 60 2.90 -18.89 -17.09
CA GLN A 60 3.13 -19.96 -18.05
C GLN A 60 1.97 -20.11 -19.05
N ALA A 61 0.72 -20.06 -18.57
CA ALA A 61 -0.47 -20.13 -19.42
C ALA A 61 -0.54 -18.95 -20.41
N GLN A 62 -0.24 -17.73 -19.94
CA GLN A 62 -0.17 -16.53 -20.78
C GLN A 62 0.91 -16.65 -21.87
N GLU A 63 2.09 -17.15 -21.50
CA GLU A 63 3.19 -17.34 -22.45
C GLU A 63 2.88 -18.43 -23.48
N ALA A 64 2.27 -19.54 -23.05
CA ALA A 64 1.79 -20.59 -23.94
C ALA A 64 0.72 -20.06 -24.90
N GLY A 65 -0.25 -19.30 -24.40
CA GLY A 65 -1.27 -18.63 -25.21
C GLY A 65 -0.67 -17.68 -26.25
N ARG A 66 0.34 -16.88 -25.85
CA ARG A 66 1.08 -15.99 -26.75
C ARG A 66 1.79 -16.74 -27.88
N LYS A 67 2.48 -17.85 -27.56
CA LYS A 67 3.14 -18.71 -28.56
C LYS A 67 2.12 -19.32 -29.51
N ARG A 68 1.00 -19.83 -28.98
CA ARG A 68 -0.08 -20.43 -29.78
C ARG A 68 -0.70 -19.42 -30.75
N PHE A 69 -0.94 -18.19 -30.27
CA PHE A 69 -1.41 -17.08 -31.10
C PHE A 69 -0.43 -16.77 -32.25
N GLN A 70 0.85 -16.58 -31.94
CA GLN A 70 1.87 -16.28 -32.94
C GLN A 70 2.03 -17.40 -33.98
N ALA A 71 1.96 -18.65 -33.55
CA ALA A 71 2.03 -19.79 -34.46
C ALA A 71 0.81 -19.85 -35.39
N ALA A 72 -0.39 -19.59 -34.88
CA ALA A 72 -1.62 -19.55 -35.67
C ALA A 72 -1.59 -18.43 -36.72
N LEU A 73 -1.16 -17.22 -36.34
CA LEU A 73 -1.00 -16.12 -37.29
C LEU A 73 -0.01 -16.44 -38.42
N LYS A 74 1.12 -17.10 -38.10
CA LYS A 74 2.09 -17.54 -39.11
C LYS A 74 1.52 -18.61 -40.04
N ARG A 75 0.74 -19.56 -39.51
CA ARG A 75 0.07 -20.60 -40.33
C ARG A 75 -0.98 -20.00 -41.24
N GLY A 76 -1.87 -19.16 -40.71
CA GLY A 76 -2.91 -18.48 -41.49
C GLY A 76 -2.31 -17.68 -42.66
N ARG A 77 -1.24 -16.92 -42.40
CA ARG A 77 -0.52 -16.18 -43.46
C ARG A 77 0.05 -17.08 -44.56
N LYS A 78 0.51 -18.29 -44.23
CA LYS A 78 1.01 -19.26 -45.22
C LYS A 78 -0.12 -19.91 -46.04
N GLN A 79 -1.34 -19.93 -45.52
CA GLN A 79 -2.48 -20.61 -46.12
C GLN A 79 -3.71 -19.69 -46.17
N PRO A 80 -3.66 -18.56 -46.91
CA PRO A 80 -4.67 -17.49 -46.84
C PRO A 80 -6.10 -17.94 -47.19
N HIS A 81 -6.24 -19.00 -47.99
CA HIS A 81 -7.54 -19.54 -48.39
C HIS A 81 -8.08 -20.62 -47.44
N ALA A 82 -7.23 -21.21 -46.59
CA ALA A 82 -7.66 -22.22 -45.62
C ALA A 82 -8.53 -21.54 -44.54
N PRO A 83 -9.75 -22.04 -44.26
CA PRO A 83 -10.56 -21.53 -43.18
C PRO A 83 -9.85 -21.68 -41.83
N MET A 84 -9.74 -20.58 -41.09
CA MET A 84 -9.15 -20.58 -39.75
C MET A 84 -9.88 -19.61 -38.82
N LEU A 85 -10.20 -20.09 -37.62
CA LEU A 85 -10.73 -19.28 -36.54
C LEU A 85 -9.74 -19.27 -35.37
N ILE A 86 -9.35 -18.08 -34.93
CA ILE A 86 -8.63 -17.88 -33.67
C ILE A 86 -9.61 -17.21 -32.69
N VAL A 87 -9.86 -17.82 -31.54
CA VAL A 87 -10.69 -17.24 -30.47
C VAL A 87 -9.86 -17.01 -29.22
N HIS A 88 -9.88 -15.80 -28.67
CA HIS A 88 -9.18 -15.45 -27.44
C HIS A 88 -10.17 -14.95 -26.38
N SER A 89 -10.42 -15.77 -25.35
CA SER A 89 -11.50 -15.59 -24.35
C SER A 89 -11.03 -15.26 -22.94
N ASN A 90 -9.77 -14.85 -22.77
CA ASN A 90 -9.27 -14.32 -21.50
C ASN A 90 -9.93 -12.99 -21.10
N THR A 91 -9.79 -12.59 -19.83
CA THR A 91 -10.47 -11.42 -19.23
C THR A 91 -10.15 -10.09 -19.92
N ASN A 92 -8.95 -9.95 -20.51
CA ASN A 92 -8.60 -8.90 -21.49
C ASN A 92 -9.02 -7.46 -21.10
N GLN A 93 -8.82 -7.07 -19.84
CA GLN A 93 -9.34 -5.80 -19.30
C GLN A 93 -8.65 -4.55 -19.86
N LYS A 94 -7.38 -4.64 -20.25
CA LYS A 94 -6.59 -3.48 -20.71
C LYS A 94 -6.70 -3.28 -22.22
N ALA A 95 -7.15 -2.10 -22.65
CA ALA A 95 -7.30 -1.77 -24.07
C ALA A 95 -6.00 -1.93 -24.86
N ARG A 96 -4.87 -1.40 -24.35
CA ARG A 96 -3.55 -1.46 -25.03
C ARG A 96 -3.11 -2.88 -25.40
N ALA A 97 -3.30 -3.84 -24.48
CA ALA A 97 -2.93 -5.24 -24.73
C ALA A 97 -3.80 -5.86 -25.84
N CYS A 98 -5.10 -5.53 -25.83
CA CYS A 98 -6.04 -5.98 -26.84
C CYS A 98 -5.75 -5.40 -28.22
N ILE A 99 -5.43 -4.10 -28.28
CA ILE A 99 -5.05 -3.40 -29.52
C ILE A 99 -3.84 -4.08 -30.17
N ALA A 100 -2.83 -4.46 -29.38
CA ALA A 100 -1.65 -5.16 -29.90
C ALA A 100 -2.00 -6.51 -30.55
N LEU A 101 -2.91 -7.28 -29.95
CA LEU A 101 -3.40 -8.54 -30.52
C LEU A 101 -4.16 -8.31 -31.84
N LEU A 102 -5.06 -7.33 -31.85
CA LEU A 102 -5.87 -6.99 -33.02
C LEU A 102 -4.99 -6.51 -34.19
N GLN A 103 -4.03 -5.63 -33.92
CA GLN A 103 -3.06 -5.15 -34.91
C GLN A 103 -2.21 -6.30 -35.47
N ALA A 104 -1.75 -7.20 -34.61
CA ALA A 104 -0.99 -8.37 -35.04
C ALA A 104 -1.81 -9.29 -35.96
N ALA A 105 -3.08 -9.54 -35.64
CA ALA A 105 -3.99 -10.33 -36.47
C ALA A 105 -4.25 -9.68 -37.84
N ARG A 106 -4.60 -8.38 -37.86
CA ARG A 106 -4.82 -7.61 -39.10
C ARG A 106 -3.59 -7.61 -40.00
N LYS A 107 -2.40 -7.42 -39.43
CA LYS A 107 -1.12 -7.47 -40.15
C LYS A 107 -0.87 -8.83 -40.83
N HIS A 108 -1.46 -9.90 -40.32
CA HIS A 108 -1.36 -11.25 -40.89
C HIS A 108 -2.55 -11.64 -41.77
N GLY A 109 -3.45 -10.69 -42.10
CA GLY A 109 -4.55 -10.91 -43.03
C GLY A 109 -5.83 -11.47 -42.40
N PHE A 110 -5.93 -11.52 -41.07
CA PHE A 110 -7.15 -11.96 -40.39
C PHE A 110 -8.16 -10.82 -40.31
N GLU A 111 -9.43 -11.12 -40.60
CA GLU A 111 -10.55 -10.29 -40.18
C GLU A 111 -10.65 -10.32 -38.65
N THR A 112 -10.89 -9.18 -38.00
CA THR A 112 -10.97 -9.12 -36.53
C THR A 112 -12.36 -8.75 -36.05
N LYS A 113 -12.88 -9.47 -35.06
CA LYS A 113 -14.11 -9.13 -34.34
C LYS A 113 -13.83 -9.04 -32.85
N VAL A 114 -14.42 -8.05 -32.18
CA VAL A 114 -14.29 -7.87 -30.73
C VAL A 114 -15.67 -7.93 -30.10
N TYR A 115 -15.89 -8.84 -29.15
CA TYR A 115 -17.15 -8.94 -28.43
C TYR A 115 -16.98 -8.54 -26.97
N ARG A 116 -17.89 -7.70 -26.48
CA ARG A 116 -17.98 -7.27 -25.08
C ARG A 116 -19.18 -7.95 -24.43
N LEU A 117 -18.92 -8.78 -23.42
CA LEU A 117 -19.96 -9.50 -22.67
C LEU A 117 -20.36 -8.75 -21.39
N HIS A 118 -21.66 -8.79 -21.08
CA HIS A 118 -22.29 -8.07 -19.95
C HIS A 118 -23.09 -8.98 -19.00
N ASN A 119 -22.95 -10.30 -19.12
CA ASN A 119 -23.65 -11.22 -18.22
C ASN A 119 -23.02 -11.26 -16.81
N PHE A 120 -23.84 -11.51 -15.80
CA PHE A 120 -23.41 -11.73 -14.40
C PHE A 120 -23.85 -13.12 -13.93
N PHE A 121 -23.23 -14.17 -14.50
CA PHE A 121 -23.42 -15.53 -14.02
C PHE A 121 -22.63 -15.78 -12.72
N PRO A 122 -23.04 -16.76 -11.89
CA PRO A 122 -22.27 -17.21 -10.75
C PRO A 122 -20.85 -17.54 -11.20
N ASN A 123 -19.85 -16.92 -10.56
CA ASN A 123 -18.48 -17.17 -10.93
C ASN A 123 -18.05 -18.52 -10.33
N LEU A 124 -17.53 -19.40 -11.18
CA LEU A 124 -17.09 -20.74 -10.78
C LEU A 124 -15.69 -20.76 -10.15
N HIS A 125 -15.02 -19.61 -10.09
CA HIS A 125 -13.63 -19.48 -9.66
C HIS A 125 -13.49 -18.95 -8.21
N GLY A 126 -14.60 -18.77 -7.48
CA GLY A 126 -14.60 -18.26 -6.11
C GLY A 126 -14.09 -16.82 -5.97
N VAL A 127 -14.10 -16.04 -7.06
CA VAL A 127 -13.66 -14.64 -7.05
C VAL A 127 -14.66 -13.81 -6.25
N ALA A 128 -14.19 -12.98 -5.33
CA ALA A 128 -15.05 -12.13 -4.52
C ALA A 128 -15.87 -11.18 -5.42
N GLU A 129 -17.13 -10.92 -5.04
CA GLU A 129 -18.02 -10.09 -5.85
C GLU A 129 -17.45 -8.68 -6.09
N ALA A 130 -16.80 -8.09 -5.08
CA ALA A 130 -16.12 -6.80 -5.21
C ALA A 130 -15.07 -6.79 -6.34
N ASP A 131 -14.30 -7.88 -6.49
CA ASP A 131 -13.31 -8.00 -7.56
C ASP A 131 -13.96 -8.15 -8.94
N VAL A 132 -15.11 -8.84 -9.00
CA VAL A 132 -15.90 -8.98 -10.23
C VAL A 132 -16.42 -7.61 -10.69
N LEU A 133 -17.01 -6.84 -9.77
CA LEU A 133 -17.50 -5.49 -10.05
C LEU A 133 -16.36 -4.54 -10.44
N ALA A 134 -15.22 -4.59 -9.75
CA ALA A 134 -14.05 -3.79 -10.09
C ALA A 134 -13.49 -4.16 -11.49
N ALA A 135 -13.51 -5.44 -11.87
CA ALA A 135 -13.13 -5.88 -13.21
C ALA A 135 -14.10 -5.35 -14.28
N TYR A 136 -15.41 -5.32 -13.99
CA TYR A 136 -16.42 -4.74 -14.87
C TYR A 136 -16.20 -3.24 -15.09
N GLN A 137 -15.97 -2.47 -14.00
CA GLN A 137 -15.64 -1.04 -14.09
C GLN A 137 -14.39 -0.79 -14.93
N LYS A 138 -13.32 -1.56 -14.70
CA LYS A 138 -12.07 -1.43 -15.48
C LYS A 138 -12.30 -1.62 -16.97
N LEU A 139 -13.13 -2.60 -17.36
CA LEU A 139 -13.49 -2.81 -18.75
C LEU A 139 -14.25 -1.63 -19.34
N ASN A 140 -15.20 -1.04 -18.59
CA ASN A 140 -15.97 0.14 -19.04
C ASN A 140 -15.09 1.38 -19.16
N ALA A 141 -14.09 1.53 -18.29
CA ALA A 141 -13.11 2.61 -18.35
C ALA A 141 -12.05 2.42 -19.46
N ASN A 142 -12.01 1.25 -20.11
CA ASN A 142 -11.02 0.91 -21.13
C ASN A 142 -11.69 0.36 -22.42
N PRO A 143 -12.65 1.07 -23.04
CA PRO A 143 -13.37 0.57 -24.20
C PRO A 143 -12.44 0.44 -25.42
N LEU A 144 -12.79 -0.48 -26.33
CA LEU A 144 -12.21 -0.53 -27.68
C LEU A 144 -13.21 0.00 -28.69
N ARG A 145 -12.73 0.73 -29.70
CA ARG A 145 -13.57 1.40 -30.72
C ARG A 145 -14.53 0.46 -31.48
N GLU A 146 -14.12 -0.79 -31.68
CA GLU A 146 -14.83 -1.77 -32.51
C GLU A 146 -15.51 -2.87 -31.65
N GLU A 147 -15.81 -2.59 -30.38
CA GLU A 147 -16.51 -3.53 -29.51
C GLU A 147 -17.97 -3.75 -29.94
N ILE A 148 -18.31 -5.00 -30.20
CA ILE A 148 -19.69 -5.46 -30.39
C ILE A 148 -20.22 -5.88 -29.01
N HIS A 149 -21.12 -5.08 -28.47
CA HIS A 149 -21.77 -5.36 -27.18
C HIS A 149 -22.79 -6.48 -27.35
N VAL A 150 -22.56 -7.60 -26.68
CA VAL A 150 -23.48 -8.74 -26.69
C VAL A 150 -24.53 -8.52 -25.60
N PRO A 151 -25.83 -8.51 -25.95
CA PRO A 151 -26.90 -8.39 -24.96
C PRO A 151 -26.79 -9.44 -23.86
N ALA A 152 -26.99 -9.02 -22.61
CA ALA A 152 -26.94 -9.93 -21.47
C ALA A 152 -28.23 -10.74 -21.38
N VAL A 153 -28.10 -12.06 -21.31
CA VAL A 153 -29.18 -12.99 -20.95
C VAL A 153 -29.42 -12.93 -19.44
N ARG A 154 -28.35 -12.78 -18.66
CA ARG A 154 -28.41 -12.57 -17.21
C ARG A 154 -27.72 -11.24 -16.88
N PRO A 155 -28.45 -10.10 -16.90
CA PRO A 155 -27.88 -8.80 -16.59
C PRO A 155 -27.45 -8.70 -15.11
N MET A 156 -26.71 -7.63 -14.81
CA MET A 156 -26.37 -7.23 -13.44
C MET A 156 -27.65 -7.08 -12.59
N SER A 157 -27.61 -7.54 -11.33
CA SER A 157 -28.73 -7.34 -10.40
C SER A 157 -28.80 -5.88 -9.89
N ALA A 158 -29.91 -5.51 -9.26
CA ALA A 158 -30.07 -4.18 -8.67
C ALA A 158 -29.03 -3.93 -7.54
N GLU A 159 -28.76 -4.96 -6.73
CA GLU A 159 -27.77 -4.91 -5.65
C GLU A 159 -26.35 -4.71 -6.18
N GLN A 160 -26.01 -5.42 -7.27
CA GLN A 160 -24.72 -5.28 -7.94
C GLN A 160 -24.56 -3.90 -8.58
N ALA A 161 -25.63 -3.36 -9.19
CA ALA A 161 -25.63 -2.02 -9.76
C ALA A 161 -25.43 -0.95 -8.67
N GLN A 162 -26.10 -1.11 -7.53
CA GLN A 162 -25.92 -0.21 -6.39
C GLN A 162 -24.49 -0.28 -5.84
N ALA A 163 -23.95 -1.48 -5.63
CA ALA A 163 -22.58 -1.66 -5.16
C ALA A 163 -21.54 -1.07 -6.13
N LEU A 164 -21.80 -1.17 -7.44
CA LEU A 164 -20.97 -0.53 -8.47
C LEU A 164 -21.00 1.00 -8.35
N ALA A 165 -22.19 1.58 -8.20
CA ALA A 165 -22.39 3.01 -8.06
C ALA A 165 -21.73 3.55 -6.78
N ASP A 166 -21.86 2.82 -5.66
CA ASP A 166 -21.20 3.18 -4.40
C ASP A 166 -19.67 3.16 -4.53
N ALA A 167 -19.11 2.13 -5.19
CA ALA A 167 -17.68 2.05 -5.46
C ALA A 167 -17.19 3.17 -6.39
N GLU A 168 -17.97 3.57 -7.39
CA GLU A 168 -17.65 4.71 -8.25
C GLU A 168 -17.68 6.04 -7.50
N ARG A 169 -18.66 6.22 -6.61
CA ARG A 169 -18.75 7.40 -5.74
C ARG A 169 -17.54 7.47 -4.81
N PHE A 170 -17.20 6.35 -4.18
CA PHE A 170 -16.02 6.23 -3.32
C PHE A 170 -14.73 6.60 -4.06
N ALA A 171 -14.55 6.12 -5.29
CA ALA A 171 -13.34 6.39 -6.08
C ALA A 171 -13.17 7.85 -6.52
N LYS A 172 -14.23 8.68 -6.46
CA LYS A 172 -14.22 10.08 -6.94
C LYS A 172 -14.19 11.11 -5.82
N ALA A 173 -14.56 10.73 -4.60
CA ALA A 173 -14.66 11.65 -3.47
C ALA A 173 -13.50 11.43 -2.48
N PRO A 174 -13.03 12.49 -1.79
CA PRO A 174 -12.17 12.31 -0.63
C PRO A 174 -12.92 11.52 0.46
N PRO A 175 -12.20 10.78 1.32
CA PRO A 175 -12.81 10.07 2.43
C PRO A 175 -13.55 11.07 3.34
N PRO A 176 -14.83 10.83 3.68
CA PRO A 176 -15.54 11.69 4.63
C PRO A 176 -15.02 11.47 6.05
N PHE A 177 -14.96 12.53 6.84
CA PHE A 177 -14.67 12.44 8.27
C PHE A 177 -15.92 11.98 9.04
N ASP A 178 -15.78 10.96 9.88
CA ASP A 178 -16.80 10.53 10.82
C ASP A 178 -16.63 11.30 12.14
N PRO A 179 -17.53 12.24 12.48
CA PRO A 179 -17.42 13.04 13.71
C PRO A 179 -17.78 12.25 14.98
N ILE A 180 -18.44 11.10 14.87
CA ILE A 180 -18.79 10.26 16.03
C ILE A 180 -17.59 9.42 16.42
N ARG A 181 -16.94 8.78 15.44
CA ARG A 181 -15.74 7.94 15.67
C ARG A 181 -14.43 8.73 15.60
N GLN A 182 -14.49 10.00 15.19
CA GLN A 182 -13.36 10.91 15.00
C GLN A 182 -12.28 10.31 14.08
N THR A 183 -12.67 9.85 12.89
CA THR A 183 -11.79 9.13 11.95
C THR A 183 -12.21 9.32 10.50
N PHE A 184 -11.26 9.22 9.57
CA PHE A 184 -11.54 9.10 8.13
C PHE A 184 -11.73 7.64 7.68
N VAL A 185 -11.46 6.67 8.56
CA VAL A 185 -11.63 5.24 8.29
C VAL A 185 -13.09 4.84 8.42
N SER A 186 -13.87 5.13 7.38
CA SER A 186 -15.29 4.79 7.31
C SER A 186 -15.54 3.33 6.90
N ALA A 187 -16.77 2.85 7.11
CA ALA A 187 -17.21 1.54 6.61
C ALA A 187 -17.05 1.42 5.09
N ASP A 188 -17.35 2.50 4.35
CA ASP A 188 -17.14 2.56 2.90
C ASP A 188 -15.64 2.43 2.55
N TYR A 189 -14.75 3.07 3.31
CA TYR A 189 -13.30 2.92 3.08
C TYR A 189 -12.82 1.50 3.36
N LEU A 190 -13.30 0.87 4.43
CA LEU A 190 -12.98 -0.52 4.76
C LEU A 190 -13.48 -1.51 3.69
N ARG A 191 -14.60 -1.17 3.03
CA ARG A 191 -15.20 -1.99 1.98
C ARG A 191 -14.54 -1.79 0.61
N PHE A 192 -14.35 -0.54 0.19
CA PHE A 192 -13.95 -0.21 -1.19
C PHE A 192 -12.46 0.17 -1.33
N GLY A 193 -11.79 0.54 -0.23
CA GLY A 193 -10.38 0.95 -0.19
C GLY A 193 -9.37 -0.20 -0.15
N GLN A 194 -9.80 -1.46 -0.22
CA GLN A 194 -8.98 -2.65 0.06
C GLN A 194 -7.72 -2.80 -0.80
N ARG A 195 -7.65 -2.15 -1.98
CA ARG A 195 -6.41 -2.13 -2.79
C ARG A 195 -5.27 -1.36 -2.11
N ASN A 196 -5.59 -0.51 -1.13
CA ASN A 196 -4.67 0.44 -0.52
C ASN A 196 -4.19 0.00 0.87
N PHE A 197 -4.82 -1.00 1.51
CA PHE A 197 -4.43 -1.47 2.83
C PHE A 197 -4.68 -2.97 3.03
N THR A 198 -3.96 -3.55 3.99
CA THR A 198 -4.22 -4.88 4.53
C THR A 198 -4.92 -4.77 5.88
N ALA A 199 -5.88 -5.66 6.14
CA ALA A 199 -6.44 -5.89 7.47
C ALA A 199 -6.01 -7.29 7.94
N LYS A 200 -5.24 -7.36 9.03
CA LYS A 200 -4.75 -8.63 9.58
C LYS A 200 -5.45 -8.92 10.90
N THR A 201 -6.30 -9.93 10.92
CA THR A 201 -6.94 -10.44 12.14
C THR A 201 -5.89 -11.01 13.10
N SER A 202 -6.02 -10.71 14.39
CA SER A 202 -5.14 -11.24 15.42
C SER A 202 -5.45 -12.71 15.69
N ARG A 203 -4.39 -13.49 15.98
CA ARG A 203 -4.54 -14.89 16.41
C ARG A 203 -4.89 -14.97 17.89
N ARG A 204 -4.29 -14.09 18.72
CA ARG A 204 -4.54 -13.98 20.16
C ARG A 204 -5.92 -13.39 20.46
N TYR A 205 -6.36 -12.45 19.64
CA TYR A 205 -7.65 -11.77 19.77
C TYR A 205 -8.43 -11.83 18.43
N PRO A 206 -9.15 -12.92 18.14
CA PRO A 206 -9.81 -13.11 16.84
C PRO A 206 -10.84 -12.03 16.46
N ASP A 207 -11.37 -11.31 17.45
CA ASP A 207 -12.29 -10.19 17.27
C ASP A 207 -11.59 -8.88 16.91
N LEU A 208 -10.24 -8.84 16.86
CA LEU A 208 -9.45 -7.66 16.53
C LEU A 208 -8.71 -7.82 15.21
N ARG A 209 -8.55 -6.72 14.48
CA ARG A 209 -7.73 -6.66 13.27
C ARG A 209 -6.89 -5.39 13.19
N VAL A 210 -5.66 -5.53 12.71
CA VAL A 210 -4.72 -4.42 12.51
C VAL A 210 -4.78 -3.95 11.06
N LEU A 211 -4.98 -2.65 10.86
CA LEU A 211 -4.95 -2.01 9.55
C LEU A 211 -3.57 -1.44 9.25
N LYS A 212 -3.09 -1.72 8.03
CA LYS A 212 -1.81 -1.21 7.53
C LYS A 212 -1.92 -0.92 6.04
N TYR A 213 -1.58 0.30 5.61
CA TYR A 213 -1.50 0.61 4.19
C TYR A 213 -0.50 -0.28 3.43
N HIS A 214 -0.74 -0.50 2.15
CA HIS A 214 0.17 -1.20 1.26
C HIS A 214 1.41 -0.35 0.94
N ARG A 215 2.54 -1.02 0.70
CA ARG A 215 3.78 -0.37 0.25
C ARG A 215 3.59 0.40 -1.07
N SER A 216 2.65 -0.03 -1.92
CA SER A 216 2.30 0.68 -3.16
C SER A 216 1.76 2.07 -2.97
N VAL A 217 1.17 2.36 -1.80
CA VAL A 217 0.68 3.72 -1.49
C VAL A 217 1.82 4.73 -1.50
N PHE A 218 3.03 4.36 -1.07
CA PHE A 218 4.20 5.24 -1.10
C PHE A 218 4.69 5.51 -2.52
N TYR A 219 5.08 4.47 -3.27
CA TYR A 219 5.74 4.69 -4.55
C TYR A 219 4.79 5.12 -5.67
N GLU A 220 3.47 4.90 -5.51
CA GLU A 220 2.44 5.47 -6.39
C GLU A 220 1.92 6.82 -5.88
N ASN A 221 2.37 7.27 -4.69
CA ASN A 221 1.99 8.53 -4.06
C ASN A 221 0.46 8.75 -3.94
N ARG A 222 -0.23 7.78 -3.32
CA ARG A 222 -1.71 7.71 -3.27
C ARG A 222 -2.27 7.87 -1.84
N PHE A 223 -1.58 8.56 -0.96
CA PHE A 223 -2.08 8.79 0.39
C PHE A 223 -3.34 9.66 0.37
N ASP A 224 -4.29 9.33 1.24
CA ASP A 224 -5.46 10.13 1.60
C ASP A 224 -5.64 10.07 3.13
N ASP A 225 -6.59 10.83 3.67
CA ASP A 225 -6.70 11.04 5.12
C ASP A 225 -7.01 9.76 5.90
N ALA A 226 -7.71 8.81 5.29
CA ALA A 226 -7.96 7.49 5.90
C ALA A 226 -6.67 6.67 5.94
N LEU A 227 -5.89 6.65 4.85
CA LEU A 227 -4.61 5.93 4.82
C LEU A 227 -3.58 6.51 5.79
N LEU A 228 -3.64 7.82 6.08
CA LEU A 228 -2.79 8.39 7.12
C LEU A 228 -3.05 7.76 8.49
N GLU A 229 -4.29 7.39 8.79
CA GLU A 229 -4.68 6.77 10.07
C GLU A 229 -4.37 5.26 10.10
N MET A 230 -4.28 4.59 8.95
CA MET A 230 -4.03 3.15 8.83
C MET A 230 -2.56 2.75 8.99
N ARG A 231 -1.91 3.23 10.06
CA ARG A 231 -0.52 2.91 10.42
C ARG A 231 -0.45 2.08 11.72
N GLY A 232 -1.20 0.97 11.76
CA GLY A 232 -1.32 0.11 12.94
C GLY A 232 -2.61 0.33 13.74
N LEU A 233 -3.59 1.05 13.17
CA LEU A 233 -4.92 1.19 13.76
C LEU A 233 -5.53 -0.19 14.00
N VAL A 234 -6.05 -0.45 15.20
CA VAL A 234 -6.70 -1.72 15.54
C VAL A 234 -8.19 -1.49 15.66
N LEU A 235 -8.96 -2.26 14.90
CA LEU A 235 -10.41 -2.27 14.96
C LEU A 235 -10.91 -3.57 15.60
N ASP A 236 -12.06 -3.50 16.28
CA ASP A 236 -12.82 -4.68 16.63
C ASP A 236 -13.66 -5.21 15.44
N LYS A 237 -14.47 -6.25 15.68
CA LYS A 237 -15.36 -6.84 14.67
C LYS A 237 -16.54 -5.96 14.25
N TYR A 238 -16.80 -4.88 14.98
CA TYR A 238 -17.85 -3.88 14.69
C TYR A 238 -17.27 -2.57 14.13
N ASP A 239 -16.00 -2.59 13.77
CA ASP A 239 -15.23 -1.48 13.20
C ASP A 239 -15.04 -0.31 14.19
N GLN A 240 -15.10 -0.59 15.50
CA GLN A 240 -14.76 0.36 16.55
C GLN A 240 -13.25 0.38 16.76
N ILE A 241 -12.68 1.57 16.98
CA ILE A 241 -11.24 1.74 17.18
C ILE A 241 -10.89 1.34 18.61
N ILE A 242 -9.98 0.37 18.75
CA ILE A 242 -9.52 -0.17 20.04
C ILE A 242 -8.10 0.30 20.38
N VAL A 243 -7.24 0.43 19.37
CA VAL A 243 -5.87 0.97 19.51
C VAL A 243 -5.66 2.00 18.40
N ARG A 244 -5.15 3.17 18.76
CA ARG A 244 -4.99 4.31 17.86
C ARG A 244 -3.55 4.85 17.90
N PRO A 245 -2.65 4.35 17.04
CA PRO A 245 -1.27 4.86 16.96
C PRO A 245 -1.17 6.22 16.24
N PHE A 246 0.05 6.73 16.07
CA PHE A 246 0.30 7.92 15.25
C PHE A 246 -0.22 7.79 13.82
N LYS A 247 -0.77 8.90 13.32
CA LYS A 247 -0.97 9.10 11.89
C LYS A 247 0.37 9.05 11.14
N LYS A 248 0.34 8.74 9.85
CA LYS A 248 1.50 8.78 8.96
C LYS A 248 2.03 10.21 8.85
N THR A 249 3.25 10.42 9.33
CA THR A 249 4.01 11.66 9.12
C THR A 249 4.94 11.54 7.91
N PHE A 250 5.09 12.61 7.14
CA PHE A 250 5.93 12.68 5.94
C PHE A 250 7.30 13.28 6.24
N ASN A 251 8.33 12.89 5.48
CA ASN A 251 9.62 13.57 5.49
C ASN A 251 9.47 14.99 4.93
N HIS A 252 10.34 15.91 5.35
CA HIS A 252 10.37 17.28 4.78
C HIS A 252 10.45 17.25 3.25
N SER A 253 11.31 16.39 2.68
CA SER A 253 11.44 16.21 1.22
C SER A 253 10.18 15.68 0.54
N GLU A 254 9.32 14.93 1.23
CA GLU A 254 8.02 14.48 0.71
C GLU A 254 6.99 15.63 0.72
N ARG A 255 7.08 16.54 1.69
CA ARG A 255 6.20 17.71 1.82
C ARG A 255 6.52 18.81 0.80
N THR A 256 7.78 18.95 0.42
CA THR A 256 8.22 19.98 -0.55
C THR A 256 8.27 19.48 -1.99
N ALA A 257 7.99 18.19 -2.22
CA ALA A 257 7.97 17.62 -3.56
C ALA A 257 6.85 18.24 -4.43
N PRO A 258 7.07 18.49 -5.73
CA PRO A 258 6.05 19.10 -6.61
C PRO A 258 4.72 18.35 -6.68
N ASN A 259 4.74 17.03 -6.47
CA ASN A 259 3.56 16.18 -6.48
C ASN A 259 3.10 15.76 -5.08
N SER A 260 3.52 16.47 -4.02
CA SER A 260 3.12 16.11 -2.65
C SER A 260 1.59 16.11 -2.52
N PRO A 261 0.97 15.05 -1.98
CA PRO A 261 -0.46 15.04 -1.68
C PRO A 261 -0.79 15.95 -0.50
N TYR A 262 0.20 16.30 0.32
CA TYR A 262 0.06 17.16 1.49
C TYR A 262 1.23 18.15 1.55
N PRO A 263 1.26 19.14 0.64
CA PRO A 263 2.37 20.08 0.54
C PRO A 263 2.45 20.97 1.77
N LEU A 264 3.68 21.28 2.21
CA LEU A 264 3.94 22.23 3.27
C LEU A 264 5.20 23.02 2.94
N HIS A 265 5.11 24.35 3.03
CA HIS A 265 6.23 25.27 2.85
C HIS A 265 6.52 25.97 4.17
N ILE A 266 7.81 26.03 4.53
CA ILE A 266 8.30 26.63 5.77
C ILE A 266 9.55 27.47 5.45
N THR A 267 9.66 28.67 6.03
CA THR A 267 10.82 29.55 5.82
C THR A 267 11.91 29.28 6.85
N ALA A 268 13.12 29.77 6.60
CA ALA A 268 14.25 29.59 7.51
C ALA A 268 14.03 30.26 8.88
N GLU A 269 13.24 31.33 8.94
CA GLU A 269 12.95 32.11 10.15
C GLU A 269 11.81 31.51 10.97
N HIS A 270 11.03 30.59 10.39
CA HIS A 270 9.89 29.98 11.06
C HIS A 270 10.32 29.27 12.36
N ARG A 271 9.56 29.48 13.43
CA ARG A 271 9.88 28.89 14.74
C ARG A 271 9.32 27.49 14.85
N VAL A 272 10.18 26.55 15.23
CA VAL A 272 9.82 25.13 15.41
C VAL A 272 10.28 24.61 16.76
N ASN A 273 9.60 23.57 17.22
CA ASN A 273 10.11 22.66 18.24
C ASN A 273 10.61 21.38 17.53
N ALA A 274 11.71 20.80 18.00
CA ALA A 274 12.28 19.60 17.41
C ALA A 274 12.56 18.55 18.49
N VAL A 275 12.05 17.35 18.30
CA VAL A 275 12.29 16.20 19.18
C VAL A 275 13.28 15.26 18.50
N ILE A 276 14.32 14.83 19.20
CA ILE A 276 15.27 13.86 18.63
C ILE A 276 14.50 12.60 18.24
N LYS A 277 14.64 12.20 16.97
CA LYS A 277 14.07 10.96 16.49
C LYS A 277 15.00 9.81 16.87
N ILE A 278 14.56 9.00 17.83
CA ILE A 278 15.22 7.75 18.21
C ILE A 278 15.05 6.72 17.07
N ASN A 279 16.09 5.91 16.84
CA ASN A 279 16.10 4.85 15.83
C ASN A 279 15.77 3.48 16.43
N GLY A 280 14.48 3.23 16.67
CA GLY A 280 13.95 1.95 17.14
C GLY A 280 12.84 1.39 16.25
N PHE A 281 12.03 0.51 16.82
CA PHE A 281 10.72 0.17 16.28
C PHE A 281 9.60 0.72 17.16
N LEU A 282 8.47 1.03 16.55
CA LEU A 282 7.29 1.54 17.27
C LEU A 282 6.55 0.38 17.96
N GLY A 283 6.51 0.44 19.30
CA GLY A 283 5.62 -0.33 20.15
C GLY A 283 4.44 0.51 20.65
N CYS A 284 3.26 -0.09 20.70
CA CYS A 284 2.04 0.56 21.20
C CYS A 284 1.46 -0.24 22.37
N CYS A 285 1.04 0.46 23.43
CA CYS A 285 0.45 -0.11 24.64
C CYS A 285 -0.87 0.59 24.95
N THR A 286 -1.96 -0.18 25.03
CA THR A 286 -3.31 0.37 25.32
C THR A 286 -3.99 -0.48 26.37
N PHE A 287 -4.30 0.10 27.53
CA PHE A 287 -5.22 -0.54 28.46
C PHE A 287 -6.65 -0.30 27.97
N VAL A 288 -7.34 -1.39 27.60
CA VAL A 288 -8.71 -1.32 27.07
C VAL A 288 -9.69 -1.42 28.22
N GLN A 289 -10.60 -0.45 28.31
CA GLN A 289 -11.71 -0.45 29.24
C GLN A 289 -12.94 0.09 28.53
N LEU A 290 -13.76 -0.81 27.98
CA LEU A 290 -14.89 -0.42 27.15
C LEU A 290 -16.06 0.07 28.01
N PRO A 291 -16.82 1.07 27.55
CA PRO A 291 -18.05 1.46 28.24
C PRO A 291 -19.10 0.34 28.10
N PRO A 292 -20.06 0.21 29.04
CA PRO A 292 -21.02 -0.90 29.06
C PRO A 292 -21.90 -1.02 27.81
N ASP A 293 -22.12 0.08 27.08
CA ASP A 293 -22.88 0.15 25.84
C ASP A 293 -22.04 -0.13 24.59
N HIS A 294 -20.72 -0.34 24.73
CA HIS A 294 -19.87 -0.73 23.63
C HIS A 294 -20.25 -2.15 23.14
N PRO A 295 -20.38 -2.39 21.82
CA PRO A 295 -20.84 -3.69 21.30
C PRO A 295 -19.88 -4.85 21.60
N SER A 296 -18.63 -4.55 21.97
CA SER A 296 -17.62 -5.53 22.38
C SER A 296 -17.31 -5.50 23.89
N ALA A 297 -18.15 -4.84 24.71
CA ALA A 297 -18.00 -4.88 26.17
C ALA A 297 -17.98 -6.34 26.67
N GLY A 298 -17.03 -6.67 27.55
CA GLY A 298 -16.82 -8.05 28.03
C GLY A 298 -16.13 -8.99 27.04
N ALA A 299 -15.66 -8.50 25.89
CA ALA A 299 -14.81 -9.29 25.00
C ALA A 299 -13.49 -9.66 25.69
N ALA A 300 -12.81 -10.69 25.20
CA ALA A 300 -11.59 -11.22 25.82
C ALA A 300 -10.43 -10.21 25.94
N PHE A 301 -10.46 -9.11 25.18
CA PHE A 301 -9.47 -8.04 25.26
C PHE A 301 -9.88 -6.88 26.19
N ASP A 302 -11.14 -6.82 26.62
CA ASP A 302 -11.66 -5.80 27.52
C ASP A 302 -11.09 -6.02 28.94
N GLY A 303 -10.64 -4.95 29.58
CA GLY A 303 -9.91 -5.00 30.85
C GLY A 303 -8.47 -5.52 30.75
N GLN A 304 -7.89 -5.60 29.54
CA GLN A 304 -6.51 -6.02 29.31
C GLN A 304 -5.65 -4.90 28.72
N VAL A 305 -4.32 -5.01 28.89
CA VAL A 305 -3.36 -4.22 28.13
C VAL A 305 -3.06 -4.93 26.83
N LEU A 306 -3.29 -4.24 25.71
CA LEU A 306 -2.92 -4.68 24.39
C LEU A 306 -1.54 -4.13 24.02
N TYR A 307 -0.65 -5.04 23.60
CA TYR A 307 0.67 -4.72 23.07
C TYR A 307 0.66 -4.95 21.57
N SER A 308 1.00 -3.93 20.79
CA SER A 308 0.96 -4.00 19.34
C SER A 308 2.13 -3.25 18.70
N THR A 309 2.26 -3.44 17.39
CA THR A 309 3.18 -2.72 16.51
C THR A 309 2.39 -2.19 15.32
N THR A 310 3.05 -1.47 14.41
CA THR A 310 2.42 -0.94 13.18
C THR A 310 1.73 -1.99 12.29
N GLY A 311 1.94 -3.30 12.49
CA GLY A 311 1.37 -4.33 11.62
C GLY A 311 0.91 -5.62 12.30
N SER A 312 0.98 -5.73 13.63
CA SER A 312 0.52 -6.95 14.32
C SER A 312 0.30 -6.76 15.81
N LEU A 313 -0.62 -7.57 16.34
CA LEU A 313 -0.79 -7.89 17.77
C LEU A 313 -0.09 -9.20 18.18
N ASP A 314 0.48 -9.93 17.22
CA ASP A 314 0.94 -11.32 17.39
C ASP A 314 2.37 -11.56 16.90
N SER A 315 3.10 -10.50 16.53
CA SER A 315 4.49 -10.60 16.05
C SER A 315 5.46 -10.72 17.23
N ASP A 316 6.69 -11.16 16.94
CA ASP A 316 7.77 -11.15 17.92
C ASP A 316 8.04 -9.74 18.45
N PHE A 317 7.93 -8.72 17.58
CA PHE A 317 7.95 -7.32 17.98
C PHE A 317 6.84 -6.92 18.94
N ALA A 318 5.61 -7.45 18.80
CA ALA A 318 4.54 -7.18 19.76
C ALA A 318 4.85 -7.81 21.13
N ARG A 319 5.50 -8.99 21.15
CA ARG A 319 5.99 -9.63 22.38
C ARG A 319 7.16 -8.86 23.01
N MET A 320 8.08 -8.34 22.20
CA MET A 320 9.14 -7.45 22.68
C MET A 320 8.56 -6.17 23.29
N THR A 321 7.53 -5.57 22.66
CA THR A 321 6.77 -4.45 23.25
C THR A 321 6.21 -4.81 24.63
N GLU A 322 5.60 -5.99 24.78
CA GLU A 322 5.11 -6.47 26.08
C GLU A 322 6.25 -6.59 27.10
N GLN A 323 7.38 -7.19 26.74
CA GLN A 323 8.53 -7.38 27.64
C GLN A 323 9.10 -6.05 28.16
N HIS A 324 9.27 -5.06 27.28
CA HIS A 324 9.77 -3.74 27.64
C HIS A 324 8.76 -2.93 28.45
N CYS A 325 7.49 -2.96 28.05
CA CYS A 325 6.51 -1.99 28.54
C CYS A 325 5.64 -2.51 29.71
N ARG A 326 5.69 -3.79 30.06
CA ARG A 326 4.86 -4.37 31.14
C ARG A 326 5.08 -3.71 32.50
N GLN A 327 6.28 -3.19 32.75
CA GLN A 327 6.58 -2.43 33.97
C GLN A 327 5.73 -1.13 34.12
N TYR A 328 5.11 -0.65 33.04
CA TYR A 328 4.28 0.56 33.03
C TYR A 328 2.76 0.25 33.05
N GLU A 329 2.32 -0.99 33.26
CA GLU A 329 0.88 -1.33 33.22
C GLU A 329 0.03 -0.52 34.20
N ALA A 330 0.57 -0.17 35.37
CA ALA A 330 -0.13 0.69 36.34
C ALA A 330 -0.44 2.08 35.74
N LEU A 331 0.50 2.66 34.99
CA LEU A 331 0.30 3.92 34.28
C LEU A 331 -0.79 3.78 33.20
N PHE A 332 -0.76 2.70 32.43
CA PHE A 332 -1.76 2.48 31.38
C PHE A 332 -3.17 2.34 31.96
N ARG A 333 -3.31 1.67 33.11
CA ARG A 333 -4.59 1.53 33.83
C ARG A 333 -5.12 2.84 34.41
N GLN A 334 -4.24 3.78 34.76
CA GLN A 334 -4.64 5.13 35.18
C GLN A 334 -5.16 5.99 34.01
N HIS A 335 -4.82 5.60 32.77
CA HIS A 335 -5.23 6.28 31.55
C HIS A 335 -5.89 5.28 30.58
N PRO A 336 -7.06 4.70 30.95
CA PRO A 336 -7.75 3.73 30.11
C PRO A 336 -8.08 4.33 28.74
N ASN A 337 -8.06 3.49 27.71
CA ASN A 337 -8.31 3.85 26.31
C ASN A 337 -7.41 4.98 25.79
N ARG A 338 -6.18 5.06 26.31
CA ARG A 338 -5.08 5.85 25.74
C ARG A 338 -4.03 4.90 25.18
N THR A 339 -3.64 5.12 23.94
CA THR A 339 -2.56 4.36 23.28
C THR A 339 -1.24 5.06 23.56
N PHE A 340 -0.41 4.48 24.42
CA PHE A 340 0.96 4.92 24.68
C PHE A 340 1.88 4.38 23.60
N LEU A 341 2.76 5.23 23.07
CA LEU A 341 3.65 4.93 21.96
C LEU A 341 5.09 5.01 22.43
N PHE A 342 5.84 3.93 22.21
CA PHE A 342 7.23 3.81 22.58
C PHE A 342 8.09 3.56 21.35
N GLU A 343 9.24 4.22 21.27
CA GLU A 343 10.32 3.74 20.43
C GLU A 343 11.13 2.73 21.26
N ILE A 344 11.16 1.48 20.81
CA ILE A 344 11.86 0.39 21.49
C ILE A 344 13.16 0.11 20.73
N THR A 345 14.26 0.11 21.47
CA THR A 345 15.58 -0.29 20.99
C THR A 345 15.97 -1.56 21.72
N ASP A 346 15.93 -2.70 21.03
CA ASP A 346 16.28 -4.01 21.58
C ASP A 346 17.57 -4.53 20.92
N GLU A 347 18.37 -5.29 21.66
CA GLU A 347 19.61 -5.88 21.15
C GLU A 347 19.40 -6.86 19.99
N ASN A 348 18.22 -7.49 19.93
CA ASN A 348 17.83 -8.44 18.89
C ASN A 348 17.26 -7.76 17.64
N ASP A 349 17.05 -6.44 17.67
CA ASP A 349 16.64 -5.63 16.52
C ASP A 349 17.74 -4.61 16.16
N VAL A 350 18.72 -5.08 15.37
CA VAL A 350 19.86 -4.25 15.00
C VAL A 350 19.42 -3.12 14.08
N HIS A 351 19.51 -1.91 14.61
CA HIS A 351 19.25 -0.66 13.91
C HIS A 351 20.53 0.02 13.43
N ILE A 352 20.36 1.04 12.58
CA ILE A 352 21.48 1.70 11.87
C ILE A 352 22.25 2.62 12.82
N ILE A 353 21.52 3.30 13.71
CA ILE A 353 22.08 4.15 14.74
C ILE A 353 22.19 3.34 16.02
N ARG A 354 23.32 3.52 16.73
CA ARG A 354 23.49 2.95 18.07
C ARG A 354 22.72 3.83 19.05
N GLU A 355 21.61 3.31 19.54
CA GLU A 355 20.74 3.97 20.52
C GLU A 355 20.92 3.38 21.92
N ARG A 356 20.40 4.07 22.93
CA ARG A 356 20.23 3.49 24.28
C ARG A 356 19.23 2.33 24.19
N LEU A 357 19.62 1.14 24.66
CA LEU A 357 18.70 0.02 24.76
C LEU A 357 17.55 0.31 25.73
N GLY A 358 16.40 -0.29 25.46
CA GLY A 358 15.17 -0.08 26.20
C GLY A 358 14.14 0.73 25.42
N GLU A 359 13.15 1.19 26.14
CA GLU A 359 12.00 1.91 25.62
C GLU A 359 12.06 3.40 25.93
N THR A 360 11.57 4.20 24.99
CA THR A 360 11.43 5.65 25.14
C THR A 360 9.99 6.03 24.82
N LEU A 361 9.28 6.67 25.75
CA LEU A 361 7.94 7.19 25.49
C LEU A 361 8.06 8.31 24.46
N ILE A 362 7.38 8.16 23.33
CA ILE A 362 7.40 9.14 22.22
C ILE A 362 6.02 9.72 21.93
N GLY A 363 4.94 9.17 22.48
CA GLY A 363 3.61 9.73 22.31
C GLY A 363 2.56 9.07 23.18
N ALA A 364 1.40 9.71 23.25
CA ALA A 364 0.18 9.12 23.75
C ALA A 364 -1.01 9.65 22.95
N VAL A 365 -1.95 8.79 22.58
CA VAL A 365 -3.11 9.15 21.76
C VAL A 365 -4.38 8.67 22.44
N ASP A 366 -5.34 9.57 22.64
CA ASP A 366 -6.67 9.22 23.10
C ASP A 366 -7.43 8.43 22.03
N VAL A 367 -7.93 7.25 22.38
CA VAL A 367 -8.53 6.32 21.39
C VAL A 367 -9.86 6.84 20.85
N ALA A 368 -10.63 7.58 21.64
CA ALA A 368 -11.94 8.08 21.22
C ALA A 368 -11.81 9.27 20.26
N THR A 369 -10.95 10.23 20.60
CA THR A 369 -10.82 11.51 19.88
C THR A 369 -9.70 11.50 18.83
N GLY A 370 -8.68 10.66 19.00
CA GLY A 370 -7.45 10.75 18.22
C GLY A 370 -6.56 11.91 18.57
N ASN A 371 -6.86 12.65 19.64
CA ASN A 371 -6.01 13.71 20.13
C ASN A 371 -4.70 13.13 20.67
N MET A 372 -3.60 13.67 20.17
CA MET A 372 -2.25 13.33 20.59
C MET A 372 -1.85 14.25 21.74
N ALA A 373 -1.27 13.68 22.79
CA ALA A 373 -0.68 14.45 23.88
C ALA A 373 0.48 15.30 23.34
N GLY A 374 0.55 16.57 23.76
CA GLY A 374 1.66 17.45 23.43
C GLY A 374 2.96 17.04 24.12
N GLU A 375 4.09 17.48 23.59
CA GLU A 375 5.41 17.07 24.11
C GLU A 375 5.61 17.46 25.59
N ARG A 376 5.13 18.64 26.01
CA ARG A 376 5.17 19.06 27.42
C ARG A 376 4.31 18.17 28.32
N GLU A 377 3.12 17.77 27.88
CA GLU A 377 2.25 16.84 28.64
C GLU A 377 2.96 15.50 28.87
N LEU A 378 3.66 15.00 27.85
CA LEU A 378 4.42 13.76 27.94
C LEU A 378 5.64 13.87 28.86
N ASP A 379 6.36 15.00 28.80
CA ASP A 379 7.49 15.29 29.68
C ASP A 379 7.04 15.36 31.14
N ASP A 380 5.93 16.06 31.42
CA ASP A 380 5.32 16.16 32.74
C ASP A 380 4.82 14.80 33.25
N LEU A 381 4.23 13.98 32.36
CA LEU A 381 3.79 12.63 32.70
C LEU A 381 4.97 11.75 33.12
N ALA A 382 6.06 11.79 32.35
CA ALA A 382 7.28 11.06 32.66
C ALA A 382 7.89 11.54 33.98
N ALA A 383 7.97 12.85 34.21
CA ALA A 383 8.49 13.41 35.46
C ALA A 383 7.68 12.93 36.69
N ARG A 384 6.33 12.99 36.61
CA ARG A 384 5.46 12.48 37.68
C ARG A 384 5.61 10.98 37.91
N PHE A 385 5.67 10.21 36.83
CA PHE A 385 5.86 8.76 36.92
C PHE A 385 7.18 8.42 37.61
N ASN A 386 8.28 9.05 37.17
CA ASN A 386 9.63 8.81 37.70
C ASN A 386 9.76 9.23 39.17
N ALA A 387 9.10 10.32 39.57
CA ALA A 387 9.05 10.74 40.97
C ALA A 387 8.33 9.71 41.87
N ALA A 388 7.28 9.07 41.35
CA ALA A 388 6.51 8.05 42.09
C ALA A 388 7.15 6.65 42.04
N HIS A 389 7.99 6.36 41.04
CA HIS A 389 8.57 5.03 40.81
C HIS A 389 10.09 5.11 40.67
N PRO A 390 10.85 5.35 41.76
CA PRO A 390 12.29 5.59 41.68
C PRO A 390 13.12 4.41 41.15
N GLN A 391 12.52 3.21 41.05
CA GLN A 391 13.16 2.00 40.52
C GLN A 391 12.93 1.80 39.01
N THR A 392 12.05 2.59 38.40
CA THR A 392 11.67 2.46 36.99
C THR A 392 11.64 3.83 36.33
N CYS A 393 12.42 4.03 35.27
CA CYS A 393 12.51 5.30 34.58
C CYS A 393 11.73 5.28 33.26
N LEU A 394 10.69 6.09 33.17
CA LEU A 394 10.01 6.40 31.93
C LEU A 394 10.81 7.46 31.16
N HIS A 395 11.53 7.01 30.14
CA HIS A 395 12.41 7.87 29.35
C HIS A 395 11.66 8.69 28.31
N ARG A 396 12.17 9.90 28.05
CA ARG A 396 11.72 10.83 27.01
C ARG A 396 12.88 11.22 26.10
N PRO A 397 12.63 11.51 24.82
CA PRO A 397 13.64 12.05 23.91
C PRO A 397 14.02 13.48 24.29
N GLU A 398 15.24 13.88 23.94
CA GLU A 398 15.66 15.29 24.06
C GLU A 398 14.90 16.18 23.07
N ARG A 399 14.66 17.44 23.47
CA ARG A 399 13.88 18.41 22.71
C ARG A 399 14.60 19.75 22.61
N LEU A 400 14.52 20.36 21.44
CA LEU A 400 14.89 21.74 21.16
C LEU A 400 13.61 22.58 21.05
N GLU A 401 13.53 23.66 21.80
CA GLU A 401 12.36 24.54 21.81
C GLU A 401 12.61 25.84 21.06
N ASN A 402 11.60 26.29 20.30
CA ASN A 402 11.53 27.62 19.71
C ASN A 402 12.78 28.00 18.89
N ILE A 403 13.34 27.05 18.15
CA ILE A 403 14.50 27.25 17.27
C ILE A 403 14.04 27.73 15.89
N ALA A 404 14.82 28.57 15.22
CA ALA A 404 14.56 28.92 13.83
C ALA A 404 14.79 27.70 12.93
N PHE A 405 13.91 27.46 11.95
CA PHE A 405 14.02 26.29 11.09
C PHE A 405 15.37 26.19 10.36
N GLY A 406 15.90 27.32 9.88
CA GLY A 406 17.24 27.37 9.26
C GLY A 406 18.36 26.94 10.19
N GLU A 407 18.29 27.30 11.49
CA GLU A 407 19.26 26.84 12.48
C GLU A 407 19.13 25.33 12.73
N LEU A 408 17.91 24.79 12.74
CA LEU A 408 17.68 23.35 12.85
C LEU A 408 18.29 22.58 11.67
N LEU A 409 18.21 23.13 10.45
CA LEU A 409 18.84 22.54 9.25
C LEU A 409 20.38 22.53 9.36
N GLU A 410 21.00 23.59 9.87
CA GLU A 410 22.45 23.61 10.12
C GLU A 410 22.87 22.56 11.15
N ARG A 411 22.09 22.42 12.24
CA ARG A 411 22.34 21.36 13.24
C ARG A 411 22.22 19.98 12.62
N LEU A 412 21.18 19.72 11.83
CA LEU A 412 20.92 18.43 11.18
C LEU A 412 22.11 17.90 10.37
N LYS A 413 22.95 18.77 9.79
CA LYS A 413 24.15 18.39 9.03
C LYS A 413 25.19 17.64 9.88
N THR A 414 25.22 17.90 11.18
CA THR A 414 26.30 17.44 12.07
C THR A 414 25.89 16.34 13.05
N VAL A 415 24.58 16.13 13.23
CA VAL A 415 24.09 15.13 14.19
C VAL A 415 24.38 13.71 13.73
N LYS A 416 24.62 12.82 14.71
CA LYS A 416 24.88 11.40 14.49
C LYS A 416 23.70 10.48 14.87
N HIS A 417 22.55 11.07 15.20
CA HIS A 417 21.29 10.35 15.40
C HIS A 417 20.43 10.38 14.13
N GLU A 418 19.28 9.70 14.13
CA GLU A 418 18.43 9.55 12.93
C GLU A 418 17.93 10.89 12.37
N GLY A 419 17.57 11.82 13.25
CA GLY A 419 17.18 13.18 12.89
C GLY A 419 16.20 13.75 13.90
N PHE A 420 15.17 14.46 13.43
CA PHE A 420 14.19 15.12 14.29
C PHE A 420 12.74 14.90 13.83
N MET A 421 11.83 14.81 14.78
CA MET A 421 10.40 15.08 14.57
C MET A 421 10.17 16.58 14.79
N VAL A 422 9.59 17.27 13.81
CA VAL A 422 9.51 18.74 13.82
C VAL A 422 8.07 19.19 13.97
N PHE A 423 7.85 20.06 14.96
CA PHE A 423 6.56 20.60 15.33
C PHE A 423 6.56 22.11 15.15
N ASP A 424 5.40 22.68 14.80
CA ASP A 424 5.20 24.12 14.85
C ASP A 424 5.36 24.62 16.29
N ALA A 425 6.10 25.70 16.52
CA ALA A 425 6.34 26.18 17.87
C ALA A 425 5.11 26.83 18.52
N ALA A 426 4.17 27.35 17.73
CA ALA A 426 2.99 28.06 18.21
C ALA A 426 1.77 27.15 18.35
N THR A 427 1.53 26.26 17.38
CA THR A 427 0.38 25.35 17.38
C THR A 427 0.68 23.98 17.95
N GLU A 428 1.96 23.63 18.15
CA GLU A 428 2.44 22.30 18.52
C GLU A 428 2.05 21.20 17.51
N GLU A 429 1.63 21.57 16.29
CA GLU A 429 1.27 20.63 15.24
C GLU A 429 2.53 19.92 14.71
N LEU A 430 2.46 18.59 14.55
CA LEU A 430 3.53 17.81 13.92
C LEU A 430 3.59 18.06 12.41
N LEU A 431 4.63 18.74 11.95
CA LEU A 431 4.78 19.16 10.55
C LEU A 431 5.34 18.03 9.67
N PHE A 432 6.52 17.53 10.03
CA PHE A 432 7.26 16.52 9.27
C PHE A 432 8.39 15.89 10.10
N LYS A 433 9.03 14.88 9.51
CA LYS A 433 10.31 14.31 9.98
C LYS A 433 11.48 14.84 9.16
N LEU A 434 12.58 15.18 9.83
CA LEU A 434 13.89 15.45 9.23
C LEU A 434 14.80 14.26 9.48
N LYS A 435 15.52 13.81 8.44
CA LYS A 435 16.52 12.75 8.53
C LYS A 435 17.90 13.34 8.37
N SER A 436 18.83 12.94 9.23
CA SER A 436 20.22 13.41 9.14
C SER A 436 20.92 12.78 7.94
N PRO A 437 21.86 13.48 7.28
CA PRO A 437 22.69 12.88 6.23
C PRO A 437 23.50 11.69 6.74
N PHE A 438 23.95 11.75 7.99
CA PHE A 438 24.62 10.63 8.65
C PHE A 438 23.76 9.37 8.64
N TYR A 439 22.49 9.48 9.03
CA TYR A 439 21.54 8.36 9.00
C TYR A 439 21.27 7.88 7.58
N LEU A 440 20.91 8.78 6.66
CA LEU A 440 20.57 8.41 5.29
C LEU A 440 21.72 7.71 4.59
N THR A 441 22.94 8.22 4.76
CA THR A 441 24.17 7.61 4.22
C THR A 441 24.42 6.24 4.84
N SER A 442 24.38 6.16 6.17
CA SER A 442 24.59 4.89 6.90
C SER A 442 23.54 3.85 6.52
N LYS A 443 22.29 4.26 6.33
CA LYS A 443 21.18 3.39 5.92
C LYS A 443 21.34 2.90 4.49
N PHE A 444 21.65 3.81 3.56
CA PHE A 444 21.78 3.48 2.14
C PHE A 444 22.91 2.47 1.90
N PHE A 445 24.05 2.67 2.55
CA PHE A 445 25.21 1.79 2.40
C PHE A 445 25.17 0.58 3.34
N GLY A 446 24.61 0.72 4.55
CA GLY A 446 24.56 -0.32 5.57
C GLY A 446 23.45 -1.35 5.41
N ARG A 447 22.31 -1.02 4.75
CA ARG A 447 21.29 -2.03 4.41
C ARG A 447 21.62 -2.70 3.06
N GLY A 448 21.95 -4.00 3.09
CA GLY A 448 21.82 -4.88 1.92
C GLY A 448 22.82 -6.03 1.83
N THR A 449 22.29 -7.24 1.69
CA THR A 449 22.93 -8.39 1.02
C THR A 449 22.82 -8.29 -0.52
N GLU A 450 22.15 -7.26 -1.04
CA GLU A 450 21.98 -7.03 -2.48
C GLU A 450 23.20 -6.36 -3.10
N ALA A 451 23.91 -7.10 -3.95
CA ALA A 451 25.21 -6.71 -4.51
C ALA A 451 25.18 -5.60 -5.58
N SER A 452 24.02 -5.11 -6.04
CA SER A 452 23.96 -4.12 -7.13
C SER A 452 23.22 -2.82 -6.79
N LEU A 453 23.92 -1.70 -7.02
CA LEU A 453 23.42 -0.35 -6.82
C LEU A 453 22.10 -0.07 -7.58
N SER A 454 21.92 -0.67 -8.75
CA SER A 454 20.70 -0.54 -9.56
C SER A 454 19.44 -1.06 -8.86
N ARG A 455 19.55 -2.06 -7.98
CA ARG A 455 18.39 -2.55 -7.19
C ARG A 455 18.06 -1.63 -6.02
N LYS A 456 19.09 -1.01 -5.41
CA LYS A 456 18.91 0.01 -4.36
C LYS A 456 18.21 1.27 -4.89
N LEU A 457 18.34 1.54 -6.18
CA LEU A 457 17.73 2.68 -6.87
C LEU A 457 16.38 2.34 -7.55
N ASP A 458 15.60 1.42 -6.98
CA ASP A 458 14.23 1.11 -7.40
C ASP A 458 13.24 1.55 -6.32
N LYS A 459 12.34 2.51 -6.61
CA LYS A 459 11.31 3.00 -5.66
C LYS A 459 10.43 1.89 -5.07
N ARG A 460 10.25 0.79 -5.80
CA ARG A 460 9.48 -0.38 -5.33
C ARG A 460 10.21 -1.16 -4.23
N ARG A 461 11.50 -0.91 -4.03
CA ARG A 461 12.36 -1.55 -3.01
C ARG A 461 12.95 -0.58 -2.00
N ALA A 462 13.21 0.66 -2.41
CA ALA A 462 13.76 1.71 -1.55
C ALA A 462 12.71 2.31 -0.59
N ASP A 463 13.17 2.79 0.55
CA ASP A 463 12.34 3.58 1.46
C ASP A 463 12.10 4.99 0.88
N GLU A 464 11.01 5.63 1.29
CA GLU A 464 10.50 6.87 0.69
C GLU A 464 11.46 8.06 0.80
N GLU A 465 12.33 8.06 1.80
CA GLU A 465 13.38 9.08 2.00
C GLU A 465 14.44 9.08 0.87
N PHE A 466 14.54 8.01 0.09
CA PHE A 466 15.47 7.91 -1.06
C PHE A 466 14.80 8.21 -2.40
N TYR A 467 13.49 8.49 -2.45
CA TYR A 467 12.81 8.77 -3.71
C TYR A 467 13.38 10.00 -4.44
N PRO A 468 13.72 11.12 -3.75
CA PRO A 468 14.38 12.25 -4.39
C PRO A 468 15.72 11.89 -5.04
N LEU A 469 16.53 11.06 -4.37
CA LEU A 469 17.79 10.57 -4.91
C LEU A 469 17.56 9.74 -6.17
N ILE A 470 16.58 8.83 -6.14
CA ILE A 470 16.24 7.98 -7.28
C ILE A 470 15.75 8.82 -8.47
N ASP A 471 14.92 9.83 -8.22
CA ASP A 471 14.46 10.76 -9.26
C ASP A 471 15.61 11.56 -9.85
N ALA A 472 16.52 12.06 -9.01
CA ALA A 472 17.70 12.80 -9.44
C ALA A 472 18.67 11.94 -10.27
N VAL A 473 18.81 10.64 -9.94
CA VAL A 473 19.58 9.68 -10.75
C VAL A 473 18.87 9.39 -12.07
N HIS A 474 17.55 9.21 -12.08
CA HIS A 474 16.80 8.97 -13.31
C HIS A 474 16.86 10.17 -14.27
N ALA A 475 16.78 11.39 -13.75
CA ALA A 475 16.92 12.61 -14.54
C ALA A 475 18.31 12.74 -15.17
N ARG A 476 19.35 12.29 -14.47
CA ARG A 476 20.77 12.36 -14.91
C ARG A 476 21.34 10.99 -15.25
N ARG A 477 20.52 10.10 -15.81
CA ARG A 477 20.89 8.68 -15.95
C ARG A 477 22.15 8.46 -16.77
N ALA A 478 22.32 9.19 -17.88
CA ALA A 478 23.51 9.05 -18.73
C ALA A 478 24.80 9.46 -18.00
N GLU A 479 24.76 10.55 -17.24
CA GLU A 479 25.87 11.02 -16.40
C GLU A 479 26.17 10.02 -15.29
N PHE A 480 25.14 9.60 -14.55
CA PHE A 480 25.29 8.66 -13.46
C PHE A 480 25.80 7.30 -13.92
N ASP A 481 25.31 6.77 -15.05
CA ASP A 481 25.75 5.47 -15.59
C ASP A 481 27.22 5.53 -16.06
N ALA A 482 27.72 6.70 -16.49
CA ALA A 482 29.11 6.93 -16.91
C ALA A 482 30.11 7.02 -15.74
N LEU A 483 29.65 7.26 -14.50
CA LEU A 483 30.50 7.26 -13.32
C LEU A 483 31.01 5.85 -12.98
N ASP A 484 32.24 5.80 -12.48
CA ASP A 484 32.79 4.61 -11.81
C ASP A 484 32.11 4.39 -10.43
N GLU A 485 32.46 3.31 -9.75
CA GLU A 485 31.83 2.96 -8.48
C GLU A 485 32.06 4.02 -7.39
N LEU A 486 33.28 4.55 -7.30
CA LEU A 486 33.61 5.63 -6.35
C LEU A 486 32.89 6.94 -6.70
N GLY A 487 32.79 7.28 -7.98
CA GLY A 487 32.03 8.43 -8.46
C GLY A 487 30.55 8.33 -8.13
N LYS A 488 29.94 7.14 -8.27
CA LYS A 488 28.55 6.89 -7.90
C LYS A 488 28.32 7.03 -6.39
N ILE A 489 29.24 6.51 -5.57
CA ILE A 489 29.18 6.67 -4.12
C ILE A 489 29.26 8.14 -3.74
N LYS A 490 30.22 8.88 -4.30
CA LYS A 490 30.40 10.32 -4.05
C LYS A 490 29.16 11.11 -4.45
N PHE A 491 28.60 10.84 -5.64
CA PHE A 491 27.36 11.47 -6.10
C PHE A 491 26.23 11.29 -5.08
N ILE A 492 26.07 10.08 -4.54
CA ILE A 492 25.01 9.77 -3.56
C ILE A 492 25.27 10.50 -2.25
N GLN A 493 26.51 10.49 -1.75
CA GLN A 493 26.89 11.20 -0.52
C GLN A 493 26.66 12.71 -0.65
N ASP A 494 27.14 13.31 -1.74
CA ASP A 494 26.97 14.74 -2.02
C ASP A 494 25.47 15.10 -2.12
N PHE A 495 24.67 14.26 -2.80
CA PHE A 495 23.23 14.47 -2.87
C PHE A 495 22.58 14.42 -1.49
N LEU A 496 22.84 13.39 -0.69
CA LEU A 496 22.21 13.24 0.63
C LEU A 496 22.65 14.33 1.62
N ASN A 497 23.89 14.83 1.51
CA ASN A 497 24.39 15.94 2.32
C ASN A 497 23.76 17.28 1.93
N ASN A 498 23.51 17.50 0.64
CA ASN A 498 23.00 18.78 0.12
C ASN A 498 21.47 18.86 0.06
N SER A 499 20.77 17.72 0.07
CA SER A 499 19.30 17.62 0.02
C SER A 499 18.57 18.32 1.17
N ILE A 500 19.29 18.72 2.23
CA ILE A 500 18.73 19.40 3.41
C ILE A 500 18.22 20.80 3.06
N ASN A 501 18.81 21.48 2.07
CA ASN A 501 18.57 22.91 1.84
C ASN A 501 17.35 23.23 0.96
N GLY A 502 16.60 22.24 0.47
CA GLY A 502 15.47 22.50 -0.44
C GLY A 502 15.85 23.08 -1.82
N GLU A 503 17.12 23.43 -2.03
CA GLU A 503 17.71 23.72 -3.33
C GLU A 503 17.84 22.41 -4.11
N GLN A 504 16.75 21.99 -4.75
CA GLN A 504 16.84 21.03 -5.84
C GLN A 504 17.68 21.69 -6.94
N ALA A 505 18.92 21.24 -7.11
CA ALA A 505 19.70 21.53 -8.29
C ALA A 505 18.87 21.10 -9.52
N ALA A 506 18.40 22.11 -10.26
CA ALA A 506 17.64 21.97 -11.50
C ALA A 506 18.43 21.20 -12.56
#